data_AF-A0A8H6JP63-F1
#
_entry.id   AF-A0A8H6JP63-F1
#
_cell.length_a   1.000
_cell.length_b   1.000
_cell.length_c   1.000
_cell.angle_alpha   90.00
_cell.angle_beta   90.00
_cell.angle_gamma   90.00
#
_symmetry.space_group_name_H-M   'P 1'
#
loop_
_entity.id
_entity.type
_entity.pdbx_description
1 polymer ?
#
loop_
_entity_poly.entity_id
_entity_poly.type
_entity_poly.pdbx_seq_one_letter_code
_entity_poly.pdbx_strand_id
1 'polypeptide(L)'
;MCGAKEGDYFTLQGEMLYLPPGQGISIYSLSSVLPLLPAKQRVTSGNDWMATDSLIACPDPCCSSQLRIVREGVRTFRHSETTAIPLTRC
;
A
#
# COMPACT_ATOMS: atom_id res chain seq x y z
N MET A 1 3.03 -16.77 14.12
CA MET A 1 2.47 -16.96 12.76
C MET A 1 1.39 -15.93 12.50
N CYS A 2 1.58 -15.16 11.43
CA CYS A 2 0.84 -13.97 11.09
C CYS A 2 -0.60 -14.20 10.55
N GLY A 3 -1.05 -15.44 10.42
CA GLY A 3 -2.42 -15.80 10.04
C GLY A 3 -2.81 -15.55 8.58
N ALA A 4 -1.94 -14.93 7.79
CA ALA A 4 -2.15 -14.65 6.38
C ALA A 4 -2.25 -15.93 5.55
N LYS A 5 -3.18 -15.95 4.60
CA LYS A 5 -3.41 -17.01 3.63
C LYS A 5 -3.15 -16.49 2.22
N GLU A 6 -2.84 -17.41 1.31
CA GLU A 6 -2.75 -17.07 -0.10
C GLU A 6 -4.10 -16.52 -0.58
N GLY A 7 -4.05 -15.37 -1.28
CA GLY A 7 -5.25 -14.68 -1.75
C GLY A 7 -5.81 -13.65 -0.77
N ASP A 8 -5.38 -13.61 0.50
CA ASP A 8 -5.75 -12.50 1.40
C ASP A 8 -5.22 -11.18 0.83
N TYR A 9 -6.11 -10.19 0.71
CA TYR A 9 -5.75 -8.88 0.17
C TYR A 9 -6.47 -7.72 0.85
N PHE A 10 -5.94 -6.53 0.65
CA PHE A 10 -6.64 -5.29 0.91
C PHE A 10 -6.41 -4.34 -0.27
N THR A 11 -7.34 -3.43 -0.50
CA THR A 11 -7.15 -2.34 -1.46
C THR A 11 -6.92 -1.04 -0.70
N LEU A 12 -6.07 -0.18 -1.25
CA LEU A 12 -5.84 1.16 -0.71
C LEU A 12 -6.28 2.19 -1.75
N GLN A 13 -7.26 3.01 -1.38
CA GLN A 13 -7.79 4.07 -2.23
C GLN A 13 -7.64 5.41 -1.50
N GLY A 14 -6.69 6.23 -1.97
CA GLY A 14 -6.26 7.40 -1.21
C GLY A 14 -5.66 6.97 0.13
N GLU A 15 -6.27 7.39 1.22
CA GLU A 15 -5.91 7.04 2.60
C GLU A 15 -6.75 5.90 3.20
N MET A 16 -7.73 5.40 2.43
CA MET A 16 -8.71 4.42 2.92
C MET A 16 -8.32 3.00 2.53
N LEU A 17 -8.16 2.14 3.54
CA LEU A 17 -7.89 0.72 3.37
C LEU A 17 -9.19 -0.08 3.44
N TYR A 18 -9.41 -0.97 2.47
CA TYR A 18 -10.59 -1.83 2.39
C TYR A 18 -10.20 -3.30 2.40
N LEU A 19 -10.94 -4.09 3.18
CA LEU A 19 -10.80 -5.54 3.27
C LEU A 19 -12.06 -6.21 2.73
N PRO A 20 -11.94 -7.41 2.14
CA PRO A 20 -13.10 -8.25 1.85
C PRO A 20 -13.91 -8.57 3.11
N PRO A 21 -15.24 -8.76 3.00
CA PRO A 21 -16.08 -9.13 4.14
C PRO A 21 -15.56 -10.40 4.84
N GLY A 22 -15.40 -10.33 6.16
CA GLY A 22 -14.93 -11.47 6.98
C GLY A 22 -13.44 -11.76 6.90
N GLN A 23 -12.65 -10.97 6.16
CA GLN A 23 -11.20 -11.12 6.11
C GLN A 23 -10.52 -10.22 7.15
N GLY A 24 -9.59 -10.80 7.91
CA GLY A 24 -8.67 -10.06 8.76
C GLY A 24 -7.28 -10.03 8.14
N ILE A 25 -6.52 -8.98 8.42
CA ILE A 25 -5.07 -8.93 8.15
C ILE A 25 -4.37 -8.61 9.46
N SER A 26 -3.28 -9.32 9.74
CA SER A 26 -2.45 -9.06 10.90
C SER A 26 -1.92 -7.63 10.87
N ILE A 27 -2.10 -6.92 11.98
CA ILE A 27 -1.57 -5.56 12.16
C ILE A 27 -0.04 -5.51 12.04
N TYR A 28 0.66 -6.60 12.34
CA TYR A 28 2.11 -6.70 12.20
C TYR A 28 2.52 -6.86 10.73
N SER A 29 1.80 -7.67 9.96
CA SER A 29 2.01 -7.72 8.50
C SER A 29 1.69 -6.36 7.87
N LEU A 30 0.63 -5.70 8.34
CA LEU A 30 0.22 -4.39 7.86
C LEU A 30 1.27 -3.31 8.19
N SER A 31 1.84 -3.30 9.40
CA SER A 31 2.85 -2.32 9.79
C SER A 31 4.13 -2.38 8.93
N SER A 32 4.40 -3.53 8.32
CA SER A 32 5.56 -3.72 7.45
C SER A 32 5.35 -3.14 6.05
N VAL A 33 4.10 -3.12 5.57
CA VAL A 33 3.75 -2.61 4.24
C VAL A 33 3.33 -1.14 4.27
N LEU A 34 2.66 -0.68 5.33
CA LEU A 34 2.12 0.69 5.45
C LEU A 34 3.12 1.80 5.10
N PRO A 35 4.40 1.78 5.55
CA PRO A 35 5.35 2.85 5.26
C PRO A 35 5.64 3.02 3.75
N LEU A 36 5.44 1.97 2.95
CA LEU A 36 5.77 1.96 1.53
C LEU A 36 4.59 2.39 0.65
N LEU A 37 3.35 2.25 1.13
CA LEU A 37 2.14 2.49 0.34
C LEU A 37 2.05 3.91 -0.23
N PRO A 38 2.33 5.00 0.51
CA PRO A 38 2.21 6.35 -0.03
C PRO A 38 3.17 6.61 -1.21
N ALA A 39 4.38 6.07 -1.14
CA ALA A 39 5.35 6.16 -2.22
C ALA A 39 4.95 5.26 -3.40
N LYS A 40 4.39 4.07 -3.13
CA LYS A 40 3.91 3.14 -4.17
C LYS A 40 2.68 3.65 -4.92
N GLN A 41 1.87 4.54 -4.34
CA GLN A 41 0.75 5.20 -5.00
C GLN A 41 1.17 6.33 -5.96
N ARG A 42 2.41 6.85 -5.84
CA ARG A 42 2.90 7.94 -6.68
C ARG A 42 3.53 7.42 -7.97
N VAL A 43 3.57 8.28 -8.99
CA VAL A 43 4.40 8.02 -10.17
C VAL A 43 5.86 8.08 -9.72
N THR A 44 6.57 6.97 -9.90
CA THR A 44 7.98 6.80 -9.56
C THR A 44 8.81 6.68 -10.84
N SER A 45 10.09 7.04 -10.78
CA SER A 45 11.03 6.80 -11.88
C SER A 45 11.18 5.31 -12.15
N GLY A 46 11.37 4.91 -13.42
CA GLY A 46 11.60 3.51 -13.78
C GLY A 46 12.90 2.91 -13.22
N ASN A 47 13.86 3.76 -12.83
CA ASN A 47 15.14 3.33 -12.24
C ASN A 47 15.11 3.33 -10.71
N ASP A 48 13.98 3.67 -10.09
CA ASP A 48 13.82 3.60 -8.64
C ASP A 48 13.35 2.18 -8.27
N TRP A 49 13.97 1.55 -7.27
CA TRP A 49 13.54 0.25 -6.74
C TRP A 49 12.09 0.29 -6.24
N MET A 50 11.60 1.47 -5.85
CA MET A 50 10.19 1.68 -5.52
C MET A 50 9.25 1.52 -6.71
N ALA A 51 9.73 1.49 -7.95
CA ALA A 51 8.93 1.15 -9.12
C ALA A 51 8.86 -0.37 -9.37
N THR A 52 9.93 -1.11 -9.06
CA THR A 52 10.09 -2.53 -9.44
C THR A 52 9.75 -3.49 -8.32
N ASP A 53 10.21 -3.23 -7.10
CA ASP A 53 10.24 -4.21 -6.02
C ASP A 53 8.94 -4.17 -5.24
N SER A 54 8.12 -5.23 -5.35
CA SER A 54 6.73 -5.20 -4.84
C SER A 54 6.43 -6.21 -3.74
N LEU A 55 7.42 -7.02 -3.34
CA LEU A 55 7.27 -8.05 -2.32
C LEU A 55 7.79 -7.56 -0.98
N ILE A 56 6.94 -7.62 0.05
CA ILE A 56 7.25 -7.18 1.41
C ILE A 56 7.10 -8.39 2.31
N ALA A 57 8.17 -8.76 3.02
CA ALA A 57 8.16 -9.86 3.97
C ALA A 57 7.33 -9.52 5.22
N CYS A 58 6.70 -10.53 5.79
CA CYS A 58 6.15 -10.46 7.14
C CYS A 58 7.27 -10.18 8.16
N PRO A 59 7.03 -9.37 9.22
CA PRO A 59 8.09 -9.05 10.18
C PRO A 59 8.28 -10.16 11.23
N ASP A 60 7.36 -11.13 11.32
CA ASP A 60 7.49 -12.31 12.17
C ASP A 60 8.58 -13.23 11.56
N PRO A 61 9.73 -13.46 12.23
CA PRO A 61 10.85 -14.21 11.68
C PRO A 61 10.50 -15.65 11.26
N CYS A 62 9.44 -16.22 11.85
CA CYS A 62 8.97 -17.57 11.55
C CYS A 62 7.80 -17.59 10.56
N CYS A 63 7.34 -16.44 10.04
CA CYS A 63 6.32 -16.36 9.00
C CYS A 63 6.99 -16.16 7.63
N SER A 64 6.82 -17.12 6.72
CA SER A 64 7.35 -17.05 5.35
C SER A 64 6.45 -16.27 4.38
N SER A 65 5.35 -15.69 4.87
CA SER A 65 4.41 -14.97 4.02
C SER A 65 4.99 -13.64 3.53
N GLN A 66 4.52 -13.23 2.36
CA GLN A 66 4.88 -11.98 1.73
C GLN A 66 3.63 -11.31 1.18
N LEU A 67 3.56 -10.00 1.30
CA LEU A 67 2.53 -9.20 0.66
C LEU A 67 3.10 -8.64 -0.65
N ARG A 68 2.33 -8.79 -1.73
CA ARG A 68 2.66 -8.19 -3.03
C ARG A 68 1.83 -6.94 -3.25
N ILE A 69 2.49 -5.81 -3.48
CA ILE A 69 1.81 -4.57 -3.88
C ILE A 69 1.61 -4.58 -5.40
N VAL A 70 0.36 -4.41 -5.83
CA VAL A 70 -0.01 -4.26 -7.24
C VAL A 70 -0.68 -2.90 -7.43
N ARG A 71 -0.24 -2.13 -8.43
CA ARG A 71 -0.90 -0.87 -8.80
C ARG A 71 -2.12 -1.20 -9.67
N GLU A 72 -3.32 -0.85 -9.22
CA GLU A 72 -4.57 -1.17 -9.94
C GLU A 72 -4.85 -0.19 -11.09
N GLY A 73 -4.49 1.09 -10.93
CA GLY A 73 -4.75 2.10 -11.95
C GLY A 73 -4.30 3.51 -11.56
N VAL A 74 -4.45 4.44 -12.50
CA VAL A 74 -4.17 5.86 -12.29
C VAL A 74 -5.47 6.60 -12.01
N ARG A 75 -5.46 7.48 -11.02
CA ARG A 75 -6.57 8.37 -10.70
C ARG A 75 -6.13 9.82 -10.83
N THR A 76 -6.97 10.65 -11.44
CA THR A 76 -6.86 12.11 -11.40
C THR A 76 -7.68 12.65 -10.24
N PHE A 77 -7.16 13.66 -9.55
CA PHE A 77 -7.83 14.37 -8.47
C PHE A 77 -7.44 15.85 -8.50
N ARG A 78 -8.25 16.69 -7.87
CA ARG A 78 -7.95 18.12 -7.68
C ARG A 78 -7.24 18.31 -6.35
N HIS A 79 -6.32 19.25 -6.29
CA HIS A 79 -5.61 19.59 -5.04
C HIS A 79 -6.55 19.88 -3.88
N SER A 80 -7.63 20.64 -4.15
CA SER A 80 -8.67 20.98 -3.18
C SER A 80 -9.45 19.78 -2.63
N GLU A 81 -9.39 18.62 -3.29
CA GLU A 81 -10.03 17.39 -2.82
C GLU A 81 -9.13 16.62 -1.83
N THR A 82 -7.84 16.96 -1.77
CA THR A 82 -6.83 16.22 -0.97
C THR A 82 -6.20 17.05 0.15
N THR A 83 -6.41 18.37 0.14
CA THR A 83 -5.92 19.25 1.21
C THR A 83 -6.72 20.55 1.25
N ALA A 84 -6.84 21.12 2.45
CA ALA A 84 -7.44 22.43 2.68
C ALA A 84 -6.48 23.59 2.35
N ILE A 85 -5.18 23.31 2.20
CA ILE A 85 -4.17 24.33 1.91
C ILE A 85 -4.22 24.66 0.40
N PRO A 86 -4.41 25.92 -0.02
CA PRO A 86 -4.42 26.27 -1.44
C PRO A 86 -3.09 25.97 -2.15
N LEU A 87 -3.16 25.70 -3.46
CA LEU A 87 -1.96 25.69 -4.31
C LEU A 87 -1.48 27.13 -4.50
N THR A 88 -0.41 27.49 -3.81
CA THR A 88 0.33 28.71 -4.12
C THR A 88 1.27 28.41 -5.30
N ARG A 89 1.25 29.22 -6.35
CA ARG A 89 2.26 29.10 -7.40
C ARG A 89 3.60 29.57 -6.83
N CYS A 90 4.64 28.74 -6.98
CA CYS A 90 6.02 29.14 -6.75
C CYS A 90 6.49 30.11 -7.83
#